data_AF-A0A7S3J2L4-F1
#
_entry.id   AF-A0A7S3J2L4-F1
#
_cell.length_a   1.000
_cell.length_b   1.000
_cell.length_c   1.000
_cell.angle_alpha   90.00
_cell.angle_beta   90.00
_cell.angle_gamma   90.00
#
_symmetry.space_group_name_H-M   'P 1'
#
loop_
_entity.id
_entity.type
_entity.pdbx_description
1 polymer ?
#
loop_
_entity_poly.entity_id
_entity_poly.type
_entity_poly.pdbx_seq_one_letter_code
_entity_poly.pdbx_strand_id
1 'polypeptide(L)'
;ERNPKTKNFCVIRSLCRSLAGNSCDYLTITNKNKASAKPKKAVIISARVHPGETVGSWMMKGVLNFLTDPDNEEANMLRDNFVFKIIPMLNPDGVINGNYRCSLSGCDL
;
A
#
# COMPACT_ATOMS: atom_id res chain seq x y z
N GLU A 1 -5.48 -11.27 5.98
CA GLU A 1 -6.31 -12.44 5.60
C GLU A 1 -6.97 -12.21 4.26
N ARG A 2 -7.16 -13.26 3.45
CA ARG A 2 -7.81 -13.18 2.13
C ARG A 2 -9.34 -13.19 2.31
N ASN A 3 -9.92 -12.10 2.80
CA ASN A 3 -11.36 -11.94 2.84
C ASN A 3 -11.91 -11.89 1.38
N PRO A 4 -12.83 -12.79 0.98
CA PRO A 4 -13.39 -12.80 -0.38
C PRO A 4 -14.00 -11.46 -0.79
N LYS A 5 -14.61 -10.73 0.16
CA LYS A 5 -15.22 -9.42 -0.10
C LYS A 5 -14.18 -8.37 -0.50
N THR A 6 -12.93 -8.47 -0.02
CA THR A 6 -11.89 -7.46 -0.27
C THR A 6 -11.13 -7.67 -1.58
N LYS A 7 -11.20 -8.88 -2.16
CA LYS A 7 -10.62 -9.18 -3.49
C LYS A 7 -11.22 -8.34 -4.62
N ASN A 8 -12.47 -7.89 -4.48
CA ASN A 8 -13.15 -7.16 -5.55
C ASN A 8 -12.51 -5.80 -5.84
N PHE A 9 -12.11 -5.08 -4.79
CA PHE A 9 -11.55 -3.74 -4.92
C PHE A 9 -10.04 -3.64 -4.66
N CYS A 10 -9.37 -4.69 -4.16
CA CYS A 10 -7.93 -4.67 -3.88
C CYS A 10 -7.15 -5.59 -4.85
N VAL A 11 -6.08 -5.07 -5.46
CA VAL A 11 -5.15 -5.83 -6.30
C VAL A 11 -3.72 -5.56 -5.85
N ILE A 12 -2.95 -6.62 -5.60
CA ILE A 12 -1.55 -6.55 -5.20
C ILE A 12 -0.68 -6.88 -6.41
N ARG A 13 0.39 -6.10 -6.62
CA ARG A 13 1.39 -6.34 -7.66
C ARG A 13 2.78 -6.01 -7.11
N SER A 14 3.80 -6.66 -7.66
CA SER A 14 5.19 -6.28 -7.39
C SER A 14 5.51 -4.99 -8.16
N LEU A 15 6.02 -3.98 -7.47
CA LEU A 15 6.55 -2.73 -8.06
C LEU A 15 7.93 -3.00 -8.67
N CYS A 16 8.81 -3.59 -7.86
CA CYS A 16 10.16 -3.95 -8.22
C CYS A 16 10.71 -5.01 -7.25
N ARG A 17 11.93 -5.47 -7.53
CA ARG A 17 12.75 -6.24 -6.60
C ARG A 17 13.77 -5.31 -5.95
N SER A 18 13.94 -5.45 -4.65
CA SER A 18 14.98 -4.76 -3.90
C SER A 18 16.37 -5.35 -4.17
N LEU A 19 17.42 -4.78 -3.56
CA LEU A 19 18.80 -5.22 -3.78
C LEU A 19 19.03 -6.68 -3.32
N ALA A 20 18.40 -7.09 -2.22
CA ALA A 20 18.44 -8.48 -1.75
C ALA A 20 17.38 -9.38 -2.41
N GLY A 21 16.67 -8.91 -3.45
CA GLY A 21 15.69 -9.70 -4.19
C GLY A 21 14.32 -9.82 -3.51
N ASN A 22 14.07 -9.09 -2.42
CA ASN A 22 12.75 -9.02 -1.80
C ASN A 22 11.76 -8.27 -2.70
N SER A 23 10.49 -8.67 -2.68
CA SER A 23 9.46 -7.95 -3.43
C SER A 23 9.14 -6.64 -2.72
N CYS A 24 9.21 -5.52 -3.45
CA CYS A 24 8.57 -4.29 -3.03
C CYS A 24 7.18 -4.26 -3.69
N ASP A 25 6.14 -4.51 -2.91
CA ASP A 25 4.78 -4.62 -3.42
C ASP A 25 4.03 -3.28 -3.36
N TYR A 26 3.13 -3.08 -4.31
CA TYR A 26 2.13 -2.03 -4.23
C TYR A 26 0.71 -2.60 -4.40
N LEU A 27 -0.24 -1.95 -3.74
CA LEU A 27 -1.64 -2.29 -3.76
C LEU A 27 -2.39 -1.22 -4.54
N THR A 28 -3.35 -1.65 -5.34
CA THR A 28 -4.35 -0.77 -5.96
C THR A 28 -5.68 -1.03 -5.30
N ILE A 29 -6.26 -0.01 -4.65
CA ILE A 29 -7.57 -0.10 -4.02
C ILE A 29 -8.53 0.91 -4.66
N THR A 30 -9.60 0.42 -5.28
CA THR A 30 -10.65 1.24 -5.91
C THR A 30 -11.88 0.40 -6.24
N ASN A 31 -13.05 1.03 -6.37
CA ASN A 31 -14.22 0.34 -6.89
C ASN A 31 -14.09 0.21 -8.43
N LYS A 32 -14.00 -1.04 -8.91
CA LYS A 32 -13.88 -1.35 -10.35
C LYS A 32 -15.24 -1.38 -11.08
N ASN A 33 -16.33 -1.57 -10.34
CA ASN A 33 -17.67 -1.77 -10.92
C ASN A 33 -18.33 -0.46 -11.34
N LYS A 34 -17.85 0.67 -10.81
CA LYS A 34 -18.38 2.00 -11.12
C LYS A 34 -17.50 2.66 -12.18
N ALA A 35 -17.92 2.54 -13.44
CA ALA A 35 -17.34 3.30 -14.53
C ALA A 35 -17.66 4.79 -14.33
N SER A 36 -16.63 5.62 -14.25
CA SER A 36 -16.78 7.07 -14.18
C SER A 36 -16.55 7.67 -15.58
N ALA A 37 -17.37 8.67 -15.96
CA ALA A 37 -17.22 9.37 -17.23
C ALA A 37 -15.87 10.10 -17.37
N LYS A 38 -15.18 10.35 -16.25
CA LYS A 38 -13.84 10.94 -16.16
C LYS A 38 -12.91 10.00 -15.40
N PRO A 39 -11.60 9.99 -15.68
CA PRO A 39 -10.65 9.20 -14.90
C PRO A 39 -10.65 9.64 -13.44
N LYS A 40 -10.70 8.67 -12.53
CA LYS A 40 -10.60 8.90 -11.08
C LYS A 40 -9.23 9.46 -10.73
N LYS A 41 -9.17 10.37 -9.76
CA LYS A 41 -7.89 10.90 -9.25
C LYS A 41 -7.15 9.81 -8.48
N ALA A 42 -5.83 9.80 -8.58
CA ALA A 42 -4.98 8.88 -7.84
C ALA A 42 -4.55 9.48 -6.50
N VAL A 43 -4.54 8.66 -5.45
CA VAL A 43 -3.95 8.97 -4.14
C VAL A 43 -2.83 7.97 -3.89
N ILE A 44 -1.62 8.46 -3.64
CA ILE A 44 -0.45 7.62 -3.39
C ILE A 44 -0.11 7.68 -1.90
N ILE A 45 0.03 6.52 -1.27
CA ILE A 45 0.42 6.41 0.14
C ILE A 45 1.59 5.42 0.22
N SER A 46 2.70 5.85 0.81
CA SER A 46 3.87 4.99 1.03
C SER A 46 4.29 5.01 2.49
N ALA A 47 4.93 3.94 2.95
CA ALA A 47 5.48 3.86 4.28
C ALA A 47 6.81 3.08 4.30
N ARG A 48 7.51 3.18 5.43
CA ARG A 48 8.79 2.48 5.70
C ARG A 48 9.83 2.74 4.61
N VAL A 49 10.04 4.01 4.28
CA VAL A 49 11.23 4.45 3.56
C VAL A 49 12.46 4.25 4.44
N HIS A 50 12.35 4.70 5.70
CA HIS A 50 13.27 4.32 6.76
C HIS A 50 12.79 3.04 7.43
N PRO A 51 13.64 2.01 7.52
CA PRO A 51 13.26 0.73 8.08
C PRO A 51 12.85 0.78 9.56
N GLY A 52 13.50 1.60 10.38
CA GLY A 52 13.30 1.67 11.83
C GLY A 52 12.01 2.35 12.28
N GLU A 53 11.33 3.07 11.37
CA GLU A 53 10.09 3.80 11.63
C GLU A 53 8.87 2.85 11.64
N THR A 54 8.87 1.88 12.56
CA THR A 54 7.88 0.80 12.62
C THR A 54 6.44 1.27 12.77
N VAL A 55 6.21 2.45 13.36
CA VAL A 55 4.91 3.13 13.43
C VAL A 55 4.26 3.29 12.05
N GLY A 56 5.06 3.46 10.99
CA GLY A 56 4.56 3.55 9.62
C GLY A 56 3.80 2.31 9.18
N SER A 57 4.21 1.12 9.63
CA SER A 57 3.48 -0.12 9.32
C SER A 57 2.17 -0.25 10.10
N TRP A 58 2.11 0.25 11.33
CA TRP A 58 0.88 0.27 12.11
C TRP A 58 -0.16 1.24 11.52
N MET A 59 0.28 2.42 11.11
CA MET A 59 -0.57 3.37 10.36
C MET A 59 -1.05 2.76 9.06
N MET A 60 -0.14 2.12 8.30
CA MET A 60 -0.50 1.47 7.05
C MET A 60 -1.51 0.34 7.25
N LYS A 61 -1.40 -0.45 8.33
CA LYS A 61 -2.40 -1.46 8.68
C LYS A 61 -3.78 -0.83 8.91
N GLY A 62 -3.86 0.30 9.61
CA GLY A 62 -5.10 1.05 9.79
C GLY A 62 -5.70 1.54 8.47
N VAL A 63 -4.88 2.17 7.63
CA VAL A 63 -5.28 2.62 6.28
C VAL A 63 -5.82 1.47 5.44
N LEU A 64 -5.12 0.35 5.41
CA LEU A 64 -5.55 -0.82 4.64
C LEU A 64 -6.84 -1.41 5.20
N ASN A 65 -6.98 -1.54 6.52
CA ASN A 65 -8.21 -2.03 7.14
C ASN A 65 -9.41 -1.14 6.78
N PHE A 66 -9.28 0.18 6.92
CA PHE A 66 -10.33 1.13 6.58
C PHE A 66 -10.67 1.10 5.08
N LEU A 67 -9.68 1.27 4.20
CA LEU A 67 -9.89 1.29 2.76
C LEU A 67 -10.29 -0.06 2.17
N THR A 68 -10.20 -1.15 2.93
CA THR A 68 -10.68 -2.48 2.50
C THR A 68 -11.90 -2.96 3.25
N ASP A 69 -12.48 -2.18 4.15
CA ASP A 69 -13.74 -2.52 4.81
C ASP A 69 -14.89 -2.37 3.80
N PRO A 70 -15.62 -3.46 3.44
CA PRO A 70 -16.74 -3.40 2.51
C PRO A 70 -17.98 -2.74 3.12
N ASP A 71 -18.12 -2.77 4.44
CA ASP A 71 -19.32 -2.36 5.16
C ASP A 71 -19.20 -0.89 5.63
N ASN A 72 -18.03 -0.26 5.44
CA ASN A 72 -17.79 1.15 5.74
C ASN A 72 -18.22 2.09 4.59
N GLU A 73 -19.19 2.96 4.84
CA GLU A 73 -19.76 3.89 3.85
C GLU A 73 -18.74 4.92 3.33
N GLU A 74 -17.89 5.47 4.20
CA GLU A 74 -16.86 6.43 3.81
C GLU A 74 -15.81 5.79 2.90
N ALA A 75 -15.36 4.58 3.24
CA ALA A 75 -14.44 3.81 2.41
C ALA A 75 -15.06 3.47 1.04
N ASN A 76 -16.35 3.16 1.00
CA ASN A 76 -17.09 2.98 -0.25
C ASN A 76 -17.09 4.26 -1.10
N MET A 77 -17.43 5.40 -0.50
CA MET A 77 -17.42 6.70 -1.19
C MET A 77 -16.02 7.04 -1.72
N LEU A 78 -14.97 6.79 -0.95
CA LEU A 78 -13.60 7.04 -1.37
C LEU A 78 -13.19 6.14 -2.55
N ARG A 79 -13.49 4.84 -2.48
CA ARG A 79 -13.21 3.88 -3.57
C ARG A 79 -13.98 4.21 -4.85
N ASP A 80 -15.14 4.83 -4.73
CA ASP A 80 -15.94 5.29 -5.87
C ASP A 80 -15.31 6.48 -6.59
N ASN A 81 -14.61 7.36 -5.87
CA ASN A 81 -14.09 8.62 -6.41
C ASN A 81 -12.59 8.60 -6.70
N PHE A 82 -11.82 7.72 -6.04
CA PHE A 82 -10.36 7.69 -6.11
C PHE A 82 -9.81 6.30 -6.44
N VAL A 83 -8.56 6.31 -6.93
CA VAL A 83 -7.71 5.13 -7.03
C VAL A 83 -6.57 5.27 -6.04
N PHE A 84 -6.55 4.41 -5.03
CA PHE A 84 -5.47 4.39 -4.04
C PHE A 84 -4.34 3.49 -4.56
N LYS A 85 -3.13 4.02 -4.61
CA LYS A 85 -1.89 3.30 -4.88
C LYS A 85 -1.06 3.29 -3.62
N ILE A 86 -0.91 2.13 -3.00
CA ILE A 86 -0.36 2.02 -1.66
C ILE A 86 0.90 1.17 -1.70
N ILE A 87 2.01 1.70 -1.21
CA ILE A 87 3.27 0.95 -1.00
C ILE A 87 3.47 0.77 0.51
N PRO A 88 3.12 -0.39 1.10
CA PRO A 88 3.19 -0.56 2.54
C PRO A 88 4.60 -0.50 3.11
N MET A 89 5.60 -0.82 2.28
CA MET A 89 7.00 -0.88 2.67
C MET A 89 7.90 -0.62 1.46
N LEU A 90 8.54 0.55 1.45
CA LEU A 90 9.49 0.93 0.40
C LEU A 90 10.86 0.26 0.56
N ASN A 91 11.28 -0.01 1.80
CA ASN A 91 12.60 -0.54 2.10
C ASN A 91 12.55 -1.92 2.78
N PRO A 92 12.08 -2.98 2.08
CA PRO A 92 11.95 -4.31 2.68
C PRO A 92 13.30 -4.87 3.13
N ASP A 93 14.38 -4.58 2.40
CA ASP A 93 15.70 -5.08 2.75
C ASP A 93 16.21 -4.51 4.07
N GLY A 94 16.16 -3.19 4.23
CA GLY A 94 16.58 -2.55 5.46
C GLY A 94 15.74 -3.02 6.65
N VAL A 95 14.45 -3.32 6.44
CA VAL A 95 13.58 -3.88 7.49
C VAL A 95 14.02 -5.28 7.89
N ILE A 96 14.23 -6.16 6.90
CA ILE A 96 14.65 -7.55 7.15
C ILE A 96 16.01 -7.61 7.87
N ASN A 97 16.92 -6.69 7.55
CA ASN A 97 18.27 -6.64 8.12
C ASN A 97 18.38 -5.81 9.40
N GLY A 98 17.28 -5.23 9.89
CA GLY A 98 17.29 -4.45 11.13
C GLY A 98 18.00 -3.10 11.05
N ASN A 99 18.09 -2.50 9.86
CA ASN A 99 18.57 -1.12 9.71
C ASN A 99 17.62 -0.14 10.39
N TYR A 100 18.10 1.06 10.69
CA TYR A 100 17.24 2.15 11.17
C TYR A 100 16.82 3.10 10.05
N ARG A 101 17.78 3.66 9.32
CA ARG A 101 17.56 4.73 8.34
C ARG A 101 17.70 4.27 6.90
N CYS A 102 18.83 3.64 6.57
CA CYS A 102 19.23 3.40 5.19
C CYS A 102 18.77 2.05 4.62
N SER A 103 18.78 1.96 3.28
CA SER A 103 18.72 0.70 2.53
C SER A 103 20.01 -0.13 2.67
N LEU A 104 20.07 -1.29 2.02
CA LEU A 104 21.29 -2.11 2.00
C LEU A 104 22.47 -1.49 1.24
N SER A 105 22.22 -0.53 0.35
CA SER A 105 23.30 0.23 -0.30
C SER A 105 23.85 1.35 0.59
N GLY A 106 23.36 1.49 1.82
CA GLY A 106 23.71 2.60 2.72
C GLY A 106 23.04 3.93 2.35
N CYS A 107 22.12 3.95 1.38
CA CYS A 107 21.41 5.16 0.95
C CYS A 107 20.22 5.47 1.87
N ASP A 108 20.05 6.74 2.21
CA ASP A 108 18.77 7.28 2.69
C ASP A 108 17.85 7.43 1.48
N LEU A 109 16.70 6.74 1.50
CA LEU A 109 15.81 6.56 0.33
C LEU A 109 14.82 7.71 0.13
#